data_AF-A0A834DHR5-F1
#
_entry.id   AF-A0A834DHR5-F1
#
_cell.length_a   1.000
_cell.length_b   1.000
_cell.length_c   1.000
_cell.angle_alpha   90.00
_cell.angle_beta   90.00
_cell.angle_gamma   90.00
#
_symmetry.space_group_name_H-M   'P 1'
#
loop_
_entity.id
_entity.type
_entity.pdbx_description
1 polymer ?
#
loop_
_entity_poly.entity_id
_entity_poly.type
_entity_poly.pdbx_seq_one_letter_code
_entity_poly.pdbx_strand_id
1 'polypeptide(L)'
;MDKLGAVISLGQYVYNQCETMQHCKGQCQRLKNRIQGLLQPLQELQDRDRNLPDVITTALNKFQAVLETAKKQIDNFSSKPNVLKFVTARKDKVLFKDINKELSDVHEELSLGLQVHQLGPTLSISQGASWEQEDKQDAEEDWRVLQNLSGTERIEASMKKLEIDVDKIFENKKKELMESIRHSLELSSGKLSLGRSRLKVTSVKASSDGCDSKKIYQQVAVDQNQESLGEECPSELQEIINDCRAYEPSRRPCVSEILEKLSNFYKTED
;
A
#
# COMPACT_ATOMS: atom_id res chain seq x y z
N MET A 1 19.53 -24.61 40.85
CA MET A 1 18.37 -23.76 40.48
C MET A 1 17.11 -24.53 40.79
N ASP A 2 16.12 -23.85 41.34
CA ASP A 2 14.78 -24.42 41.54
C ASP A 2 14.15 -24.75 40.19
N LYS A 3 13.89 -26.03 39.93
CA LYS A 3 13.33 -26.50 38.66
C LYS A 3 11.97 -25.85 38.40
N LEU A 4 11.14 -25.73 39.43
CA LEU A 4 9.82 -25.14 39.36
C LEU A 4 9.92 -23.66 38.96
N GLY A 5 10.79 -22.90 39.64
CA GLY A 5 11.04 -21.50 39.30
C GLY A 5 11.57 -21.29 37.87
N ALA A 6 12.42 -22.19 37.37
CA ALA A 6 12.92 -22.13 36.00
C ALA A 6 11.80 -22.33 34.96
N VAL A 7 10.90 -23.29 35.20
CA VAL A 7 9.73 -23.55 34.34
C VAL A 7 8.76 -22.36 34.36
N ILE A 8 8.48 -21.81 35.54
CA ILE A 8 7.60 -20.63 35.67
C ILE A 8 8.16 -19.44 34.91
N SER A 9 9.45 -19.14 35.08
CA SER A 9 10.12 -18.03 34.40
C SER A 9 10.10 -18.20 32.88
N LEU A 10 10.34 -19.42 32.39
CA LEU A 10 10.28 -19.71 30.95
C LEU A 10 8.85 -19.60 30.41
N GLY A 11 7.86 -20.07 31.15
CA GLY A 11 6.45 -19.96 30.77
C GLY A 11 6.00 -18.50 30.69
N GLN A 12 6.38 -17.67 31.67
CA GLN A 12 6.13 -16.22 31.65
C GLN A 12 6.82 -15.53 30.46
N TYR A 13 8.05 -15.95 30.13
CA TYR A 13 8.73 -15.44 28.94
C TYR A 13 7.93 -15.76 27.66
N VAL A 14 7.52 -17.02 27.47
CA VAL A 14 6.74 -17.43 26.29
C VAL A 14 5.38 -16.71 26.25
N TYR A 15 4.72 -16.56 27.39
CA TYR A 15 3.49 -15.79 27.54
C TYR A 15 3.65 -14.36 27.01
N ASN A 16 4.71 -13.66 27.44
CA ASN A 16 4.98 -12.28 26.99
C ASN A 16 5.32 -12.23 25.51
N GLN A 17 6.08 -13.20 24.99
CA GLN A 17 6.38 -13.26 23.55
C GLN A 17 5.10 -13.37 22.72
N CYS A 18 4.13 -14.19 23.15
CA CYS A 18 2.83 -14.30 22.48
C CYS A 18 2.06 -12.96 22.42
N GLU A 19 2.20 -12.06 23.41
CA GLU A 19 1.57 -10.74 23.39
C GLU A 19 2.18 -9.80 22.34
N THR A 20 3.48 -9.93 22.09
CA THR A 20 4.20 -9.05 21.16
C THR A 20 3.92 -9.39 19.69
N MET A 21 3.35 -10.57 19.41
CA MET A 21 3.10 -11.07 18.06
C MET A 21 2.08 -10.22 17.31
N GLN A 22 2.47 -9.78 16.10
CA GLN A 22 1.62 -8.93 15.25
C GLN A 22 0.71 -9.72 14.30
N HIS A 23 0.96 -11.02 14.16
CA HIS A 23 0.24 -11.92 13.24
C HIS A 23 -0.25 -13.16 13.98
N CYS A 24 -1.27 -13.81 13.42
CA CYS A 24 -1.90 -15.00 14.02
C CYS A 24 -2.27 -14.79 15.49
N LYS A 25 -2.96 -13.66 15.78
CA LYS A 25 -3.25 -13.22 17.15
C LYS A 25 -4.17 -14.19 17.87
N GLY A 26 -5.12 -14.82 17.17
CA GLY A 26 -6.01 -15.84 17.74
C GLY A 26 -5.21 -17.02 18.29
N GLN A 27 -4.36 -17.62 17.45
CA GLN A 27 -3.53 -18.75 17.85
C GLN A 27 -2.50 -18.40 18.93
N CYS A 28 -1.89 -17.20 18.87
CA CYS A 28 -0.96 -16.75 19.92
C CYS A 28 -1.68 -16.54 21.26
N GLN A 29 -2.87 -15.93 21.24
CA GLN A 29 -3.68 -15.72 22.44
C GLN A 29 -4.15 -17.06 23.02
N ARG A 30 -4.49 -18.03 22.19
CA ARG A 30 -4.86 -19.39 22.63
C ARG A 30 -3.71 -20.07 23.35
N LEU A 31 -2.52 -20.09 22.73
CA LEU A 31 -1.32 -20.66 23.33
C LEU A 31 -0.99 -19.98 24.67
N LYS A 32 -1.05 -18.64 24.70
CA LYS A 32 -0.85 -17.82 25.91
C LYS A 32 -1.80 -18.22 27.05
N ASN A 33 -3.10 -18.35 26.76
CA ASN A 33 -4.10 -18.72 27.76
C ASN A 33 -3.86 -20.12 28.33
N ARG A 34 -3.49 -21.09 27.47
CA ARG A 34 -3.18 -22.47 27.89
C ARG A 34 -1.94 -22.52 28.78
N ILE A 35 -0.88 -21.80 28.40
CA ILE A 35 0.33 -21.67 29.22
C ILE A 35 0.00 -21.02 30.57
N GLN A 36 -0.79 -19.94 30.59
CA GLN A 36 -1.20 -19.29 31.83
C GLN A 36 -1.97 -20.23 32.76
N GLY A 37 -2.90 -21.02 32.21
CA GLY A 37 -3.64 -22.02 32.96
C GLY A 37 -2.75 -23.08 33.62
N LEU A 38 -1.69 -23.51 32.92
CA LEU A 38 -0.70 -24.44 33.45
C LEU A 38 0.24 -23.81 34.49
N LEU A 39 0.55 -22.53 34.36
CA LEU A 39 1.44 -21.82 35.27
C LEU A 39 0.79 -21.51 36.62
N GLN A 40 -0.52 -21.22 36.64
CA GLN A 40 -1.23 -20.81 37.85
C GLN A 40 -1.05 -21.79 39.04
N PRO A 41 -1.32 -23.11 38.90
CA PRO A 41 -1.10 -24.03 40.02
C PRO A 41 0.38 -24.20 40.36
N LEU A 42 1.29 -24.08 39.38
CA LEU A 42 2.73 -24.19 39.63
C LEU A 42 3.26 -23.02 40.47
N GLN A 43 2.69 -21.83 40.30
CA GLN A 43 3.01 -20.66 41.12
C GLN A 43 2.57 -20.86 42.58
N GLU A 44 1.36 -21.39 42.81
CA GLU A 44 0.88 -21.70 44.15
C GLU A 44 1.73 -22.78 44.86
N LEU A 45 2.31 -23.71 44.09
CA LEU A 45 3.25 -24.72 44.59
C LEU A 45 4.61 -24.15 44.94
N GLN A 46 5.04 -23.08 44.28
CA GLN A 46 6.36 -22.47 44.48
C GLN A 46 6.50 -21.89 45.90
N ASP A 47 5.37 -21.47 46.49
CA ASP A 47 5.30 -20.93 47.84
C ASP A 47 5.30 -22.04 48.93
N ARG A 48 5.28 -23.33 48.56
CA ARG A 48 5.30 -24.48 49.47
C ARG A 48 6.68 -25.17 49.52
N ASP A 49 6.93 -25.91 50.61
CA ASP A 49 8.23 -26.54 50.90
C ASP A 49 8.56 -27.71 49.93
N ARG A 50 9.86 -27.86 49.60
CA ARG A 50 10.38 -28.21 48.26
C ARG A 50 10.76 -29.68 48.02
N ASN A 51 9.83 -30.61 48.18
CA ASN A 51 10.02 -31.96 47.64
C ASN A 51 8.87 -32.34 46.69
N LEU A 52 9.13 -32.19 45.40
CA LEU A 52 8.20 -32.57 44.34
C LEU A 52 8.31 -34.07 44.03
N PRO A 53 7.19 -34.81 43.98
CA PRO A 53 7.18 -36.20 43.52
C PRO A 53 7.81 -36.36 42.13
N ASP A 54 8.44 -37.52 41.88
CA ASP A 54 9.11 -37.83 40.60
C ASP A 54 8.19 -37.70 39.38
N VAL A 55 6.91 -38.06 39.56
CA VAL A 55 5.88 -37.92 38.52
C VAL A 55 5.72 -36.45 38.10
N ILE A 56 5.64 -35.55 39.08
CA ILE A 56 5.50 -34.10 38.83
C ILE A 56 6.79 -33.53 38.26
N THR A 57 7.95 -33.96 38.75
CA THR A 57 9.26 -33.57 38.21
C THR A 57 9.40 -33.98 36.74
N THR A 58 8.93 -35.17 36.36
CA THR A 58 8.93 -35.65 34.97
C THR A 58 8.01 -34.82 34.09
N ALA A 59 6.80 -34.52 34.56
CA ALA A 59 5.86 -33.66 33.84
C ALA A 59 6.39 -32.22 33.67
N LEU A 60 7.08 -31.68 34.68
CA LEU A 60 7.77 -30.38 34.61
C LEU A 60 8.93 -30.39 33.60
N ASN A 61 9.66 -31.51 33.46
CA ASN A 61 10.70 -31.65 32.44
C ASN A 61 10.10 -31.61 31.03
N LYS A 62 9.00 -32.34 30.81
CA LYS A 62 8.26 -32.29 29.53
C LYS A 62 7.75 -30.88 29.27
N PHE A 63 7.10 -30.25 30.26
CA PHE A 63 6.59 -28.89 30.09
C PHE A 63 7.68 -27.90 29.72
N GLN A 64 8.86 -27.98 30.36
CA GLN A 64 9.99 -27.14 29.98
C GLN A 64 10.40 -27.35 28.51
N ALA A 65 10.52 -28.59 28.05
CA ALA A 65 10.89 -28.90 26.67
C ALA A 65 9.87 -28.35 25.65
N VAL A 66 8.58 -28.44 25.99
CA VAL A 66 7.49 -27.86 25.19
C VAL A 66 7.62 -26.33 25.12
N LEU A 67 7.87 -25.67 26.25
CA LEU A 67 8.07 -24.22 26.31
C LEU A 67 9.31 -23.76 25.53
N GLU A 68 10.42 -24.51 25.57
CA GLU A 68 11.61 -24.22 24.76
C GLU A 68 11.33 -24.35 23.25
N THR A 69 10.52 -25.34 22.87
CA THR A 69 10.07 -25.52 21.48
C THR A 69 9.14 -24.38 21.06
N ALA A 70 8.21 -23.98 21.92
CA ALA A 70 7.31 -22.86 21.70
C ALA A 70 8.07 -21.56 21.50
N LYS A 71 9.06 -21.26 22.35
CA LYS A 71 9.95 -20.11 22.20
C LYS A 71 10.58 -20.05 20.80
N LYS A 72 11.20 -21.15 20.36
CA LYS A 72 11.84 -21.21 19.03
C LYS A 72 10.85 -21.00 17.88
N GLN A 73 9.64 -21.56 17.99
CA GLN A 73 8.61 -21.38 16.98
C GLN A 73 8.09 -19.95 16.91
N ILE A 74 7.86 -19.30 18.06
CA ILE A 74 7.42 -17.90 18.11
C ILE A 74 8.48 -16.98 17.49
N ASP A 75 9.76 -17.20 17.79
CA ASP A 75 10.85 -16.43 17.19
C ASP A 75 10.87 -16.59 15.65
N ASN A 76 10.63 -17.81 15.15
CA ASN A 76 10.51 -18.06 13.70
C ASN A 76 9.31 -17.35 13.06
N PHE A 77 8.18 -17.29 13.77
CA PHE A 77 6.93 -16.69 13.30
C PHE A 77 6.81 -15.19 13.60
N SER A 78 7.80 -14.57 14.23
CA SER A 78 7.84 -13.13 14.47
C SER A 78 7.87 -12.30 13.18
N SER A 79 8.24 -12.94 12.05
CA SER A 79 8.32 -12.33 10.73
C SER A 79 7.12 -12.73 9.85
N LYS A 80 6.39 -11.73 9.33
CA LYS A 80 5.26 -11.91 8.38
C LYS A 80 5.54 -12.91 7.25
N PRO A 81 6.65 -12.81 6.48
CA PRO A 81 6.93 -13.75 5.39
C PRO A 81 7.12 -15.20 5.87
N ASN A 82 7.69 -15.42 7.06
CA ASN A 82 7.85 -16.76 7.60
C ASN A 82 6.49 -17.37 7.95
N VAL A 83 5.61 -16.59 8.58
CA VAL A 83 4.23 -16.98 8.86
C VAL A 83 3.54 -17.35 7.55
N LEU A 84 3.53 -16.45 6.56
CA LEU A 84 2.88 -16.66 5.27
C LEU A 84 3.39 -17.93 4.57
N LYS A 85 4.72 -18.13 4.54
CA LYS A 85 5.33 -19.33 3.95
C LYS A 85 4.83 -20.60 4.64
N PHE A 86 4.74 -20.59 5.97
CA PHE A 86 4.29 -21.73 6.76
C PHE A 86 2.81 -22.05 6.53
N VAL A 87 1.93 -21.06 6.70
CA VAL A 87 0.48 -21.27 6.60
C VAL A 87 0.01 -21.54 5.17
N THR A 88 0.75 -21.07 4.16
CA THR A 88 0.44 -21.38 2.75
C THR A 88 0.84 -22.82 2.39
N ALA A 89 1.87 -23.37 3.04
CA ALA A 89 2.33 -24.73 2.81
C ALA A 89 1.49 -25.80 3.54
N ARG A 90 0.90 -25.47 4.70
CA ARG A 90 0.06 -26.38 5.48
C ARG A 90 -1.43 -26.25 5.14
N LYS A 91 -2.14 -27.38 5.12
CA LYS A 91 -3.59 -27.42 4.89
C LYS A 91 -4.41 -26.92 6.08
N ASP A 92 -3.99 -27.28 7.29
CA ASP A 92 -4.69 -26.96 8.55
C ASP A 92 -4.37 -25.54 9.05
N LYS A 93 -3.25 -24.95 8.60
CA LYS A 93 -2.81 -23.58 8.94
C LYS A 93 -2.55 -23.35 10.44
N VAL A 94 -2.56 -24.41 11.23
CA VAL A 94 -2.30 -24.38 12.67
C VAL A 94 -0.80 -24.23 12.92
N LEU A 95 -0.39 -23.11 13.51
CA LEU A 95 1.00 -22.76 13.80
C LEU A 95 1.60 -23.70 14.85
N PHE A 96 0.91 -23.85 15.97
CA PHE A 96 1.42 -24.50 17.18
C PHE A 96 0.89 -25.92 17.37
N LYS A 97 0.55 -26.63 16.30
CA LYS A 97 -0.14 -27.93 16.36
C LYS A 97 0.54 -28.95 17.29
N ASP A 98 1.84 -29.15 17.09
CA ASP A 98 2.60 -30.13 17.87
C ASP A 98 2.76 -29.68 19.33
N ILE A 99 3.01 -28.39 19.55
CA ILE A 99 3.09 -27.78 20.88
C ILE A 99 1.76 -27.91 21.64
N ASN A 100 0.63 -27.62 20.99
CA ASN A 100 -0.69 -27.69 21.62
C ASN A 100 -1.03 -29.12 22.02
N LYS A 101 -0.65 -30.11 21.21
CA LYS A 101 -0.78 -31.52 21.57
C LYS A 101 0.08 -31.87 22.78
N GLU A 102 1.37 -31.52 22.75
CA GLU A 102 2.27 -31.81 23.87
C GLU A 102 1.87 -31.06 25.16
N LEU A 103 1.35 -29.83 25.06
CA LEU A 103 0.79 -29.09 26.19
C LEU A 103 -0.46 -29.77 26.77
N SER A 104 -1.30 -30.38 25.92
CA SER A 104 -2.46 -31.15 26.37
C SER A 104 -2.00 -32.38 27.17
N ASP A 105 -1.00 -33.10 26.67
CA ASP A 105 -0.45 -34.28 27.35
C ASP A 105 0.17 -33.88 28.71
N VAL A 106 0.93 -32.78 28.74
CA VAL A 106 1.49 -32.20 29.98
C VAL A 106 0.40 -31.77 30.95
N HIS A 107 -0.69 -31.17 30.45
CA HIS A 107 -1.82 -30.75 31.28
C HIS A 107 -2.48 -31.95 31.95
N GLU A 108 -2.71 -33.03 31.22
CA GLU A 108 -3.29 -34.26 31.78
C GLU A 108 -2.37 -34.86 32.85
N GLU A 109 -1.07 -34.99 32.57
CA GLU A 109 -0.08 -35.52 33.52
C GLU A 109 0.02 -34.67 34.80
N LEU A 110 0.12 -33.35 34.67
CA LEU A 110 0.20 -32.45 35.82
C LEU A 110 -1.12 -32.42 36.61
N SER A 111 -2.28 -32.40 35.94
CA SER A 111 -3.57 -32.39 36.61
C SER A 111 -3.77 -33.64 37.46
N LEU A 112 -3.48 -34.82 36.90
CA LEU A 112 -3.54 -36.08 37.64
C LEU A 112 -2.52 -36.14 38.78
N GLY A 113 -1.26 -35.77 38.51
CA GLY A 113 -0.19 -35.78 39.50
C GLY A 113 -0.49 -34.88 40.70
N LEU A 114 -0.97 -33.66 40.46
CA LEU A 114 -1.30 -32.70 41.51
C LEU A 114 -2.49 -33.15 42.36
N GLN A 115 -3.51 -33.76 41.74
CA GLN A 115 -4.66 -34.31 42.45
C GLN A 115 -4.27 -35.49 43.35
N VAL A 116 -3.51 -36.45 42.82
CA VAL A 116 -3.08 -37.66 43.57
C VAL A 116 -2.26 -37.29 44.80
N HIS A 117 -1.41 -36.28 44.69
CA HIS A 117 -0.55 -35.85 45.80
C HIS A 117 -1.15 -34.74 46.67
N GLN A 118 -2.41 -34.32 46.43
CA GLN A 118 -3.11 -33.26 47.17
C GLN A 118 -2.34 -31.93 47.18
N LEU A 119 -1.59 -31.66 46.12
CA LEU A 119 -0.63 -30.56 46.09
C LEU A 119 -1.23 -29.21 45.67
N GLY A 120 -2.45 -29.16 45.14
CA GLY A 120 -3.07 -27.88 44.78
C GLY A 120 -4.51 -28.01 44.28
N PRO A 121 -5.18 -26.88 43.98
CA PRO A 121 -6.50 -26.87 43.39
C PRO A 121 -6.49 -27.50 41.99
N THR A 122 -7.61 -28.12 41.63
CA THR A 122 -7.80 -28.79 40.35
C THR A 122 -7.56 -27.84 39.19
N LEU A 123 -6.69 -28.23 38.25
CA LEU A 123 -6.54 -27.58 36.94
C LEU A 123 -7.89 -27.62 36.23
N SER A 124 -8.59 -26.49 36.23
CA SER A 124 -9.93 -26.36 35.65
C SER A 124 -9.81 -25.80 34.24
N ILE A 125 -9.43 -26.64 33.27
CA ILE A 125 -9.53 -26.31 31.84
C ILE A 125 -10.10 -27.51 31.09
N SER A 126 -11.11 -27.22 30.25
CA SER A 126 -11.94 -28.19 29.54
C SER A 126 -11.13 -29.08 28.59
N GLN A 127 -11.33 -30.39 28.77
CA GLN A 127 -11.27 -31.51 27.81
C GLN A 127 -10.41 -31.29 26.55
N GLY A 128 -9.30 -32.02 26.42
CA GLY A 128 -8.38 -32.00 25.28
C GLY A 128 -9.04 -32.19 23.90
N ALA A 129 -10.24 -32.77 23.82
CA ALA A 129 -11.04 -32.83 22.59
C ALA A 129 -11.49 -31.45 22.07
N SER A 130 -11.58 -30.42 22.93
CA SER A 130 -11.89 -29.04 22.56
C SER A 130 -10.72 -28.34 21.87
N TRP A 131 -9.48 -28.72 22.17
CA TRP A 131 -8.30 -27.96 21.77
C TRP A 131 -8.06 -28.01 20.26
N GLU A 132 -8.23 -29.17 19.62
CA GLU A 132 -8.04 -29.29 18.17
C GLU A 132 -9.09 -28.48 17.38
N GLN A 133 -10.32 -28.39 17.90
CA GLN A 133 -11.38 -27.60 17.28
C GLN A 133 -11.13 -26.10 17.44
N GLU A 134 -10.74 -25.66 18.65
CA GLU A 134 -10.31 -24.29 18.90
C GLU A 134 -9.12 -23.90 18.00
N ASP A 135 -8.14 -24.78 17.87
CA ASP A 135 -6.95 -24.54 17.04
C ASP A 135 -7.31 -24.33 15.56
N LYS A 136 -8.23 -25.15 15.04
CA LYS A 136 -8.71 -25.02 13.66
C LYS A 136 -9.49 -23.72 13.46
N GLN A 137 -10.34 -23.35 14.42
CA GLN A 137 -11.10 -22.11 14.36
C GLN A 137 -10.17 -20.89 14.37
N ASP A 138 -9.27 -20.82 15.35
CA ASP A 138 -8.32 -19.70 15.47
C ASP A 138 -7.43 -19.62 14.21
N ALA A 139 -7.00 -20.76 13.66
CA ALA A 139 -6.21 -20.81 12.44
C ALA A 139 -6.98 -20.32 11.20
N GLU A 140 -8.27 -20.64 11.09
CA GLU A 140 -9.11 -20.16 9.99
C GLU A 140 -9.34 -18.65 10.08
N GLU A 141 -9.68 -18.15 11.27
CA GLU A 141 -9.90 -16.72 11.52
C GLU A 141 -8.63 -15.90 11.27
N ASP A 142 -7.49 -16.34 11.82
CA ASP A 142 -6.19 -15.70 11.60
C ASP A 142 -5.80 -15.70 10.12
N TRP A 143 -6.07 -16.79 9.40
CA TRP A 143 -5.78 -16.88 7.97
C TRP A 143 -6.62 -15.89 7.16
N ARG A 144 -7.91 -15.74 7.47
CA ARG A 144 -8.78 -14.77 6.78
C ARG A 144 -8.25 -13.35 6.91
N VAL A 145 -7.81 -12.98 8.12
CA VAL A 145 -7.19 -11.67 8.37
C VAL A 145 -5.90 -11.50 7.57
N LEU A 146 -5.01 -12.49 7.61
CA LEU A 146 -3.74 -12.45 6.86
C LEU A 146 -3.93 -12.35 5.35
N GLN A 147 -4.89 -13.10 4.81
CA GLN A 147 -5.20 -13.09 3.38
C GLN A 147 -5.71 -11.72 2.93
N ASN A 148 -6.59 -11.09 3.72
CA ASN A 148 -7.10 -9.75 3.42
C ASN A 148 -5.98 -8.71 3.42
N LEU A 149 -5.09 -8.73 4.42
CA LEU A 149 -3.94 -7.83 4.48
C LEU A 149 -3.02 -7.96 3.24
N SER A 150 -2.73 -9.20 2.83
CA SER A 150 -1.91 -9.46 1.64
C SER A 150 -2.60 -9.03 0.33
N GLY A 151 -3.93 -9.19 0.26
CA GLY A 151 -4.73 -8.70 -0.86
C GLY A 151 -4.68 -7.18 -0.99
N THR A 152 -4.88 -6.47 0.13
CA THR A 152 -4.83 -5.00 0.17
C THR A 152 -3.46 -4.46 -0.21
N GLU A 153 -2.37 -5.04 0.32
CA GLU A 153 -0.99 -4.62 -0.02
C GLU A 153 -0.69 -4.76 -1.52
N ARG A 154 -1.16 -5.85 -2.15
CA ARG A 154 -0.99 -6.06 -3.60
C ARG A 154 -1.78 -5.05 -4.43
N ILE A 155 -2.99 -4.72 -4.01
CA ILE A 155 -3.83 -3.71 -4.68
C ILE A 155 -3.18 -2.33 -4.55
N GLU A 156 -2.72 -1.96 -3.35
CA GLU A 156 -2.05 -0.68 -3.09
C GLU A 156 -0.78 -0.53 -3.92
N ALA A 157 0.07 -1.57 -3.99
CA ALA A 157 1.27 -1.56 -4.81
C ALA A 157 0.94 -1.39 -6.31
N SER A 158 -0.13 -2.03 -6.77
CA SER A 158 -0.59 -1.91 -8.16
C SER A 158 -1.17 -0.52 -8.44
N MET A 159 -1.92 0.09 -7.51
CA MET A 159 -2.44 1.45 -7.62
C MET A 159 -1.33 2.48 -7.69
N LYS A 160 -0.31 2.40 -6.81
CA LYS A 160 0.88 3.27 -6.86
C LYS A 160 1.60 3.19 -8.20
N LYS A 161 1.72 1.99 -8.76
CA LYS A 161 2.31 1.81 -10.09
C LYS A 161 1.45 2.47 -11.18
N LEU A 162 0.13 2.29 -11.13
CA LEU A 162 -0.79 2.89 -12.09
C LEU A 162 -0.74 4.42 -12.04
N GLU A 163 -0.68 5.01 -10.84
CA GLU A 163 -0.54 6.46 -10.63
C GLU A 163 0.74 6.99 -11.30
N ILE A 164 1.88 6.33 -11.07
CA ILE A 164 3.15 6.66 -11.74
C ILE A 164 3.03 6.56 -13.27
N ASP A 165 2.39 5.50 -13.79
CA ASP A 165 2.23 5.31 -15.23
C ASP A 165 1.32 6.40 -15.85
N VAL A 166 0.25 6.81 -15.16
CA VAL A 166 -0.66 7.88 -15.58
C VAL A 166 0.06 9.23 -15.64
N ASP A 167 0.83 9.59 -14.61
CA ASP A 167 1.61 10.82 -14.59
C ASP A 167 2.62 10.87 -15.75
N LYS A 168 3.24 9.73 -16.03
CA LYS A 168 4.19 9.59 -17.14
C LYS A 168 3.51 9.78 -18.50
N ILE A 169 2.31 9.24 -18.67
CA ILE A 169 1.49 9.42 -19.88
C ILE A 169 1.14 10.91 -20.04
N PHE A 170 0.70 11.56 -18.97
CA PHE A 170 0.33 12.97 -18.99
C PHE A 170 1.51 13.87 -19.37
N GLU A 171 2.68 13.69 -18.75
CA GLU A 171 3.89 14.45 -19.06
C GLU A 171 4.39 14.21 -20.49
N ASN A 172 4.27 12.98 -21.01
CA ASN A 172 4.61 12.69 -22.41
C ASN A 172 3.66 13.41 -23.37
N LYS A 173 2.35 13.37 -23.12
CA LYS A 173 1.36 14.06 -23.97
C LYS A 173 1.51 15.57 -23.92
N LYS A 174 1.82 16.13 -22.76
CA LYS A 174 2.16 17.55 -22.61
C LYS A 174 3.37 17.94 -23.46
N LYS A 175 4.44 17.13 -23.47
CA LYS A 175 5.62 17.38 -24.31
C LYS A 175 5.29 17.34 -25.79
N GLU A 176 4.53 16.33 -26.24
CA GLU A 176 4.08 16.22 -27.64
C GLU A 176 3.26 17.45 -28.08
N LEU A 177 2.34 17.90 -27.23
CA LEU A 177 1.53 19.10 -27.48
C LEU A 177 2.40 20.36 -27.58
N MET A 178 3.32 20.56 -26.63
CA MET A 178 4.23 21.71 -26.63
C MET A 178 5.11 21.74 -27.88
N GLU A 179 5.58 20.58 -28.33
CA GLU A 179 6.39 20.47 -29.54
C GLU A 179 5.58 20.77 -30.81
N SER A 180 4.33 20.31 -30.87
CA SER A 180 3.41 20.65 -31.96
C SER A 180 3.10 22.15 -32.02
N ILE A 181 2.88 22.78 -30.85
CA ILE A 181 2.68 24.22 -30.74
C ILE A 181 3.94 24.97 -31.20
N ARG A 182 5.12 24.55 -30.73
CA ARG A 182 6.41 25.13 -31.12
C ARG A 182 6.61 25.07 -32.64
N HIS A 183 6.39 23.91 -33.25
CA HIS A 183 6.52 23.73 -34.70
C HIS A 183 5.53 24.62 -35.48
N SER A 184 4.28 24.73 -35.01
CA SER A 184 3.27 25.58 -35.64
C SER A 184 3.63 27.08 -35.55
N LEU A 185 4.20 27.51 -34.42
CA LEU A 185 4.71 28.88 -34.24
C LEU A 185 5.95 29.17 -35.09
N GLU A 186 6.85 28.20 -35.25
CA GLU A 186 8.01 28.34 -36.12
C GLU A 186 7.60 28.49 -37.58
N LEU A 187 6.62 27.69 -38.04
CA LEU A 187 6.03 27.82 -39.38
C LEU A 187 5.36 29.17 -39.61
N SER A 188 4.65 29.71 -38.62
CA SER A 188 3.98 31.02 -38.74
C SER A 188 4.93 32.20 -38.58
N SER A 189 6.06 32.04 -37.89
CA SER A 189 7.10 33.08 -37.72
C SER A 189 8.02 33.28 -38.94
N GLY A 190 7.87 32.46 -39.99
CA GLY A 190 8.61 32.63 -41.25
C GLY A 190 10.11 32.30 -41.19
N LYS A 191 10.60 31.64 -40.13
CA LYS A 191 12.03 31.36 -39.94
C LYS A 191 12.56 30.10 -40.63
N LEU A 192 11.70 29.27 -41.24
CA LEU A 192 12.14 28.14 -42.06
C LEU A 192 12.17 28.54 -43.54
N SER A 193 13.37 28.75 -44.05
CA SER A 193 13.63 28.81 -45.47
C SER A 193 13.24 27.47 -46.12
N LEU A 194 12.42 27.55 -47.16
CA LEU A 194 12.11 26.51 -48.16
C LEU A 194 11.27 25.31 -47.71
N GLY A 195 10.00 25.28 -48.15
CA GLY A 195 9.23 24.03 -48.18
C GLY A 195 7.71 24.23 -48.16
N ARG A 196 7.15 24.51 -49.33
CA ARG A 196 5.72 24.75 -49.59
C ARG A 196 4.86 23.50 -49.32
N SER A 197 4.00 23.52 -48.29
CA SER A 197 2.85 22.60 -48.18
C SER A 197 1.62 23.34 -47.67
N ARG A 198 0.51 23.14 -48.38
CA ARG A 198 -0.73 23.90 -48.27
C ARG A 198 -1.51 23.54 -47.00
N LEU A 199 -1.45 24.41 -46.00
CA LEU A 199 -2.64 24.79 -45.24
C LEU A 199 -3.02 26.16 -45.77
N LYS A 200 -4.11 26.24 -46.54
CA LYS A 200 -4.78 27.50 -46.82
C LYS A 200 -5.47 27.93 -45.52
N VAL A 201 -4.68 28.37 -44.55
CA VAL A 201 -5.05 29.63 -43.89
C VAL A 201 -5.11 30.60 -45.06
N THR A 202 -6.21 31.33 -45.22
CA THR A 202 -6.27 32.49 -46.10
C THR A 202 -5.16 33.42 -45.65
N SER A 203 -3.96 33.15 -46.17
CA SER A 203 -2.82 34.01 -46.08
C SER A 203 -3.36 35.34 -46.55
N VAL A 204 -3.41 36.29 -45.64
CA VAL A 204 -3.14 37.69 -45.94
C VAL A 204 -2.27 37.66 -47.18
N LYS A 205 -2.83 38.10 -48.32
CA LYS A 205 -2.11 38.08 -49.59
C LYS A 205 -0.78 38.72 -49.25
N ALA A 206 0.32 37.98 -49.41
CA ALA A 206 1.61 38.65 -49.45
C ALA A 206 1.42 39.70 -50.54
N SER A 207 1.37 40.98 -50.15
CA SER A 207 1.30 42.09 -51.08
C SER A 207 2.53 41.92 -51.95
N SER A 208 2.32 41.31 -53.11
CA SER A 208 3.35 40.83 -54.02
C SER A 208 3.88 42.01 -54.83
N ASP A 209 4.30 43.04 -54.14
CA ASP A 209 4.93 44.20 -54.72
C ASP A 209 5.95 44.69 -53.69
N GLY A 210 7.21 44.85 -54.09
CA GLY A 210 8.32 45.14 -53.19
C GLY A 210 7.99 46.30 -52.26
N CYS A 211 7.59 46.00 -51.03
CA CYS A 211 7.16 47.02 -50.10
C CYS A 211 8.40 47.63 -49.46
N ASP A 212 8.74 48.84 -49.89
CA ASP A 212 9.77 49.66 -49.27
C ASP A 212 9.51 49.75 -47.77
N SER A 213 10.53 49.43 -46.96
CA SER A 213 10.50 49.51 -45.49
C SER A 213 9.90 50.82 -44.95
N LYS A 214 10.10 51.93 -45.68
CA LYS A 214 9.52 53.23 -45.35
C LYS A 214 8.00 53.27 -45.50
N LYS A 215 7.45 52.60 -46.52
CA LYS A 215 6.00 52.46 -46.72
C LYS A 215 5.36 51.58 -45.65
N ILE A 216 6.04 50.50 -45.24
CA ILE A 216 5.58 49.64 -44.14
C ILE A 216 5.52 50.42 -42.83
N TYR A 217 6.58 51.17 -42.51
CA TYR A 217 6.59 52.01 -41.31
C TYR A 217 5.45 53.02 -41.32
N GLN A 218 5.24 53.70 -42.45
CA GLN A 218 4.14 54.63 -42.60
C GLN A 218 2.79 53.93 -42.37
N GLN A 219 2.52 52.81 -43.03
CA GLN A 219 1.23 52.13 -42.92
C GLN A 219 0.96 51.53 -41.53
N VAL A 220 1.98 50.95 -40.89
CA VAL A 220 1.81 50.21 -39.63
C VAL A 220 1.98 51.10 -38.40
N ALA A 221 3.02 51.94 -38.39
CA ALA A 221 3.37 52.72 -37.20
C ALA A 221 2.67 54.09 -37.17
N VAL A 222 2.46 54.72 -38.33
CA VAL A 222 1.86 56.05 -38.43
C VAL A 222 0.37 55.97 -38.72
N ASP A 223 -0.01 55.26 -39.78
CA ASP A 223 -1.41 55.19 -40.24
C ASP A 223 -2.23 54.12 -39.49
N GLN A 224 -1.56 53.24 -38.71
CA GLN A 224 -2.15 52.17 -37.92
C GLN A 224 -3.07 51.23 -38.72
N ASN A 225 -2.76 51.05 -40.01
CA ASN A 225 -3.56 50.25 -40.91
C ASN A 225 -3.46 48.76 -40.54
N GLN A 226 -4.62 48.13 -40.33
CA GLN A 226 -4.74 46.69 -40.22
C GLN A 226 -5.40 46.14 -41.48
N GLU A 227 -4.71 45.25 -42.16
CA GLU A 227 -5.27 44.57 -43.33
C GLU A 227 -6.50 43.74 -42.94
N SER A 228 -7.58 43.92 -43.72
CA SER A 228 -8.86 43.22 -43.54
C SER A 228 -8.68 41.73 -43.74
N LEU A 229 -9.24 40.94 -42.83
CA LEU A 229 -9.38 39.50 -43.03
C LEU A 229 -10.49 39.26 -44.07
N GLY A 230 -10.30 38.29 -44.96
CA GLY A 230 -11.30 37.96 -45.98
C GLY A 230 -12.62 37.48 -45.36
N GLU A 231 -13.71 37.58 -46.12
CA GLU A 231 -15.08 37.24 -45.68
C GLU A 231 -15.27 35.78 -45.22
N GLU A 232 -14.29 34.90 -45.47
CA GLU A 232 -14.29 33.49 -45.04
C GLU A 232 -13.73 33.27 -43.62
N CYS A 233 -13.30 34.32 -42.91
CA CYS A 233 -12.77 34.18 -41.55
C CYS A 233 -13.90 34.13 -40.50
N PRO A 234 -13.98 33.10 -39.64
CA PRO A 234 -14.96 33.05 -38.55
C PRO A 234 -14.84 34.26 -37.61
N SER A 235 -15.97 34.81 -37.16
CA SER A 235 -16.05 36.03 -36.34
C SER A 235 -15.18 35.98 -35.08
N GLU A 236 -15.18 34.85 -34.39
CA GLU A 236 -14.48 34.63 -33.13
C GLU A 236 -12.97 34.52 -33.36
N LEU A 237 -12.55 33.97 -34.51
CA LEU A 237 -11.14 33.92 -34.90
C LEU A 237 -10.65 35.29 -35.37
N GLN A 238 -11.50 36.02 -36.08
CA GLN A 238 -11.25 37.40 -36.49
C GLN A 238 -11.03 38.31 -35.28
N GLU A 239 -11.82 38.17 -34.22
CA GLU A 239 -11.63 38.92 -32.98
C GLU A 239 -10.26 38.63 -32.34
N ILE A 240 -9.89 37.35 -32.20
CA ILE A 240 -8.59 36.96 -31.63
C ILE A 240 -7.44 37.53 -32.46
N ILE A 241 -7.53 37.48 -33.79
CA ILE A 241 -6.50 38.01 -34.70
C ILE A 241 -6.40 39.53 -34.58
N ASN A 242 -7.51 40.25 -34.49
CA ASN A 242 -7.54 41.69 -34.34
C ASN A 242 -6.94 42.13 -33.00
N ASP A 243 -7.26 41.43 -31.91
CA ASP A 243 -6.68 41.66 -30.58
C ASP A 243 -5.16 41.43 -30.59
N CYS A 244 -4.69 40.36 -31.23
CA CYS A 244 -3.24 40.09 -31.37
C CYS A 244 -2.51 41.18 -32.18
N ARG A 245 -3.19 41.77 -33.18
CA ARG A 245 -2.64 42.83 -34.05
C ARG A 245 -2.87 44.24 -33.50
N ALA A 246 -3.43 44.38 -32.30
CA ALA A 246 -3.71 45.68 -31.70
C ALA A 246 -2.46 46.55 -31.63
N TYR A 247 -2.60 47.83 -31.98
CA TYR A 247 -1.51 48.80 -31.91
C TYR A 247 -0.98 48.91 -30.47
N GLU A 248 -1.91 49.06 -29.52
CA GLU A 248 -1.61 49.09 -28.09
C GLU A 248 -1.22 47.71 -27.55
N PRO A 249 -0.01 47.55 -26.97
CA PRO A 249 0.45 46.27 -26.43
C PRO A 249 -0.44 45.71 -25.31
N SER A 250 -1.05 46.57 -24.51
CA SER A 250 -1.94 46.18 -23.40
C SER A 250 -3.24 45.51 -23.84
N ARG A 251 -3.62 45.68 -25.11
CA ARG A 251 -4.79 45.02 -25.70
C ARG A 251 -4.46 43.65 -26.30
N ARG A 252 -3.18 43.29 -26.37
CA ARG A 252 -2.76 42.01 -26.95
C ARG A 252 -2.89 40.92 -25.89
N PRO A 253 -3.63 39.84 -26.18
CA PRO A 253 -3.85 38.78 -25.23
C PRO A 253 -2.57 37.96 -25.01
N CYS A 254 -2.45 37.39 -23.83
CA CYS A 254 -1.44 36.40 -23.52
C CYS A 254 -1.79 35.05 -24.15
N VAL A 255 -0.78 34.18 -24.33
CA VAL A 255 -0.97 32.86 -24.95
C VAL A 255 -2.04 32.02 -24.22
N SER A 256 -2.13 32.13 -22.89
CA SER A 256 -3.17 31.46 -22.10
C SER A 256 -4.59 31.92 -22.46
N GLU A 257 -4.79 33.23 -22.64
CA GLU A 257 -6.09 33.82 -22.98
C GLU A 257 -6.51 33.47 -24.41
N ILE A 258 -5.53 33.37 -25.33
CA ILE A 258 -5.76 32.90 -26.70
C ILE A 258 -6.24 31.44 -26.69
N LEU A 259 -5.56 30.56 -25.93
CA LEU A 259 -5.93 29.15 -25.83
C LEU A 259 -7.31 28.95 -25.18
N GLU A 260 -7.65 29.78 -24.20
CA GLU A 260 -8.98 29.78 -23.58
C GLU A 260 -10.06 30.18 -24.59
N LYS A 261 -9.87 31.28 -25.32
CA LYS A 261 -10.80 31.72 -26.39
C LYS A 261 -10.94 30.67 -27.50
N LEU A 262 -9.84 30.02 -27.91
CA LEU A 262 -9.85 28.94 -28.91
C LEU A 262 -10.48 27.64 -28.39
N SER A 263 -10.46 27.37 -27.09
CA SER A 263 -11.08 26.16 -26.53
C SER A 263 -12.60 26.13 -26.73
N ASN A 264 -13.23 27.29 -26.89
CA ASN A 264 -14.65 27.41 -27.18
C ASN A 264 -15.02 27.03 -28.62
N PHE A 265 -14.07 27.05 -29.57
CA PHE A 265 -14.29 26.60 -30.95
C PHE A 265 -14.54 25.09 -31.05
N TYR A 266 -13.96 24.30 -30.15
CA TYR A 266 -14.08 22.84 -30.16
C TYR A 266 -15.29 22.33 -29.37
N LYS A 267 -16.09 23.21 -28.76
CA LYS A 267 -17.26 22.84 -27.95
C LYS A 267 -18.60 22.90 -28.71
N THR A 268 -18.59 23.31 -29.98
CA THR A 268 -19.78 23.37 -30.83
C THR A 268 -19.75 22.29 -31.91
N GLU A 269 -19.76 21.03 -31.49
CA GLU A 269 -20.28 19.90 -32.26
C GLU A 269 -21.03 19.01 -31.27
N ASP A 270 -22.32 19.32 -31.08
CA ASP A 270 -23.35 18.43 -30.53
C ASP A 270 -24.37 18.19 -31.65
#